data_AF-A0A951HE29-F1
#
_entry.id   AF-A0A951HE29-F1
#
_cell.length_a   1.000
_cell.length_b   1.000
_cell.length_c   1.000
_cell.angle_alpha   90.00
_cell.angle_beta   90.00
_cell.angle_gamma   90.00
#
_symmetry.space_group_name_H-M   'P 1'
#
loop_
_entity.id
_entity.type
_entity.pdbx_description
1 polymer ?
#
loop_
_entity_poly.entity_id
_entity_poly.type
_entity_poly.pdbx_seq_one_letter_code
_entity_poly.pdbx_strand_id
1 'polypeptide(L)' 'MAVKRVGERGFADDLLGGRLGSNAVLERIAGLIDWGSIEAFLAGLHSSRYGRPAYPPLVLFKALLL' A
#
# COMPACT_ATOMS: atom_id res chain seq x y z
N MET A 1 -3.62 6.34 18.05
CA MET A 1 -2.44 6.08 17.18
C MET A 1 -2.81 6.51 15.77
N ALA A 2 -2.13 7.49 15.20
CA ALA A 2 -2.41 7.96 13.84
C ALA A 2 -1.46 7.24 12.88
N VAL A 3 -1.95 6.26 12.13
CA VAL A 3 -1.25 5.72 10.96
C VAL A 3 -1.73 6.53 9.76
N LYS A 4 -0.84 6.91 8.84
CA LYS A 4 -1.29 7.55 7.60
C LYS A 4 -2.20 6.56 6.86
N ARG A 5 -3.47 6.93 6.68
CA ARG A 5 -4.40 6.20 5.82
C ARG A 5 -3.93 6.41 4.39
N VAL A 6 -3.42 5.35 3.79
CA VAL A 6 -3.06 5.32 2.36
C VAL A 6 -4.19 4.57 1.67
N GLY A 7 -4.83 5.19 0.68
CA GLY A 7 -5.97 4.59 -0.03
C GLY A 7 -7.25 5.43 -0.06
N GLU A 8 -7.23 6.68 0.42
CA GLU A 8 -8.32 7.63 0.16
C GLU A 8 -8.26 8.03 -1.33
N ARG A 9 -8.90 7.20 -2.18
CA ARG A 9 -9.09 7.50 -3.61
C ARG A 9 -9.90 8.79 -3.71
N GLY A 10 -9.30 9.85 -4.23
CA GLY A 10 -10.01 11.10 -4.49
C GLY A 10 -11.06 10.88 -5.57
N PHE A 11 -12.13 11.69 -5.58
CA PHE A 11 -13.24 11.60 -6.54
C PHE A 11 -12.76 11.54 -8.02
N ALA A 12 -11.64 12.19 -8.35
CA ALA A 12 -11.04 12.14 -9.69
C ALA A 12 -10.44 10.75 -10.06
N ASP A 13 -9.97 9.99 -9.07
CA ASP A 13 -9.42 8.64 -9.24
C ASP A 13 -10.54 7.62 -9.56
N ASP A 14 -11.70 7.79 -8.91
CA ASP A 14 -12.91 6.99 -9.14
C ASP A 14 -13.55 7.32 -10.51
N LEU A 15 -13.62 8.61 -10.87
CA LEU A 15 -14.18 9.05 -12.16
C LEU A 15 -13.31 8.66 -13.37
N LEU A 16 -11.98 8.61 -13.21
CA LEU A 16 -11.04 8.22 -14.27
C LEU A 16 -10.91 6.70 -14.42
N GLY A 17 -11.54 5.91 -13.55
CA GLY A 17 -11.60 4.44 -13.67
C GLY A 17 -10.23 3.82 -13.96
N GLY A 18 -9.23 4.19 -13.16
CA GLY A 18 -7.86 3.67 -13.28
C GLY A 18 -7.11 4.02 -14.58
N ARG A 19 -7.64 4.83 -15.51
CA ARG A 19 -6.99 5.05 -16.82
C ARG A 19 -5.76 5.95 -16.80
N LEU A 20 -5.58 6.81 -15.80
CA LEU A 20 -4.32 7.51 -15.57
C LEU A 20 -3.51 6.75 -14.51
N GLY A 21 -2.67 5.80 -14.95
CA GLY A 21 -1.71 5.12 -14.06
C GLY A 21 -1.97 3.64 -13.78
N SER A 22 -3.01 3.01 -14.34
CA SER A 22 -3.12 1.54 -14.27
C SER A 22 -2.07 0.89 -15.16
N ASN A 23 -1.19 0.13 -14.52
CA ASN A 23 -0.30 -0.79 -15.20
C ASN A 23 -0.88 -2.19 -15.04
N ALA A 24 -1.57 -2.68 -16.08
CA ALA A 24 -2.24 -3.99 -16.06
C ALA A 24 -1.29 -5.16 -15.72
N VAL A 25 0.01 -5.01 -16.01
CA VAL A 25 1.02 -6.01 -15.64
C VAL A 25 1.27 -5.98 -14.13
N LEU A 26 1.42 -4.78 -13.54
CA LEU A 26 1.60 -4.63 -12.09
C LEU A 26 0.37 -5.06 -11.31
N GLU A 27 -0.83 -4.75 -11.80
CA GLU A 27 -2.08 -5.22 -11.19
C GLU A 27 -2.19 -6.75 -11.23
N ARG A 28 -1.78 -7.37 -12.34
CA ARG A 28 -1.74 -8.83 -12.45
C ARG A 28 -0.70 -9.44 -11.50
N ILE A 29 0.49 -8.85 -11.39
CA ILE A 29 1.53 -9.29 -10.44
C ILE A 29 1.02 -9.12 -9.00
N ALA A 30 0.38 -8.00 -8.69
CA ALA A 30 -0.19 -7.73 -7.39
C ALA A 30 -1.30 -8.73 -7.02
N GLY A 31 -2.11 -9.17 -7.99
CA GLY A 31 -3.13 -10.20 -7.77
C GLY A 31 -2.60 -11.61 -7.53
N LEU A 32 -1.34 -11.89 -7.88
CA LEU A 32 -0.71 -13.21 -7.65
C LEU A 32 -0.03 -13.32 -6.28
N ILE A 33 0.18 -12.20 -5.59
CA ILE A 33 0.92 -12.13 -4.33
C ILE A 33 -0.07 -12.22 -3.17
N ASP A 34 0.19 -13.15 -2.23
CA ASP A 34 -0.53 -13.18 -0.95
C ASP A 34 -0.01 -12.07 -0.02
N TRP A 35 -0.59 -10.89 -0.17
CA TRP A 35 -0.25 -9.72 0.65
C TRP A 35 -0.58 -9.89 2.14
N GLY A 36 -1.52 -10.77 2.50
CA GLY A 36 -1.88 -11.01 3.90
C GLY A 36 -0.76 -11.70 4.66
N SER A 37 -0.16 -12.71 4.06
CA SER A 37 1.02 -13.40 4.62
C SER A 37 2.23 -12.46 4.74
N ILE A 38 2.42 -11.57 3.76
CA ILE A 38 3.49 -10.56 3.79
C ILE A 38 3.21 -9.52 4.88
N GLU A 39 1.97 -9.04 5.01
CA GLU A 39 1.60 -8.10 6.06
C GLU A 39 1.84 -8.68 7.46
N ALA A 40 1.48 -9.95 7.67
CA ALA A 40 1.74 -10.65 8.92
C ALA A 40 3.25 -10.75 9.23
N PHE A 41 4.08 -11.01 8.23
CA PHE A 41 5.53 -11.01 8.38
C PHE A 41 6.08 -9.60 8.69
N LEU A 42 5.57 -8.58 7.99
CA LEU A 42 5.99 -7.18 8.17
C LEU A 42 5.46 -6.55 9.46
N ALA A 43 4.41 -7.10 10.08
CA ALA A 43 3.85 -6.59 11.32
C ALA A 43 4.90 -6.53 12.46
N GLY A 44 5.87 -7.44 12.45
CA GLY A 44 6.98 -7.47 13.41
C GLY A 44 8.02 -6.34 13.23
N LEU A 45 8.06 -5.67 12.07
CA LEU A 45 8.98 -4.55 11.81
C LEU A 45 8.49 -3.23 12.42
N HIS A 46 7.23 -3.13 12.85
CA HIS A 46 6.69 -1.90 13.41
C HIS A 46 7.02 -1.78 14.91
N SER A 47 8.17 -1.18 15.21
CA SER A 47 8.56 -0.84 16.58
C SER A 47 9.13 0.58 16.66
N SER A 48 8.28 1.60 16.74
CA SER A 48 8.71 2.88 17.33
C SER A 48 7.58 3.56 18.09
N ARG A 49 7.85 3.86 19.36
CA ARG A 49 6.94 4.50 20.32
C ARG A 49 6.89 6.03 20.16
N TYR A 50 7.80 6.61 19.37
CA TYR A 50 7.99 8.06 19.23
C TYR A 50 8.26 8.45 17.78
N GLY A 51 7.61 9.52 17.30
CA GLY A 51 7.89 10.13 16.00
C GLY A 51 6.65 10.51 15.18
N ARG A 52 6.91 11.06 13.97
CA ARG A 52 5.90 11.38 12.95
C ARG A 52 5.20 10.08 12.50
N PRO A 53 3.89 10.09 12.21
CA PRO A 53 3.16 8.91 11.74
C PRO A 53 3.86 8.28 10.54
N ALA A 54 4.36 7.05 10.74
CA ALA A 54 5.03 6.29 9.71
C ALA A 54 4.02 5.82 8.65
N TYR A 55 4.50 5.67 7.42
CA TYR A 55 3.75 4.93 6.41
C TYR A 55 3.67 3.45 6.81
N PRO A 56 2.56 2.75 6.53
CA PRO A 56 2.48 1.32 6.77
C PRO A 56 3.61 0.57 6.05
N PRO A 57 4.30 -0.38 6.69
CA PRO A 57 5.38 -1.16 6.06
C PRO A 57 4.94 -1.84 4.76
N LEU A 58 3.69 -2.32 4.72
CA LEU A 58 3.10 -2.93 3.53
C LEU A 58 3.01 -1.97 2.34
N VAL A 59 2.71 -0.69 2.59
CA VAL A 59 2.63 0.33 1.53
C VAL A 59 4.01 0.61 0.96
N LEU A 60 5.01 0.75 1.83
CA LEU A 60 6.40 0.97 1.40
C LEU A 60 6.93 -0.24 0.62
N PHE A 61 6.59 -1.45 1.07
CA PHE A 61 6.97 -2.68 0.40
C PHE A 61 6.35 -2.80 -1.00
N LYS A 62 5.06 -2.43 -1.15
CA LYS A 62 4.39 -2.36 -2.45
C LYS A 62 5.05 -1.35 -3.39
N ALA A 63 5.39 -0.16 -2.90
CA ALA A 63 6.02 0.90 -3.70
C ALA A 63 7.45 0.55 -4.19
N LEU A 64 8.11 -0.42 -3.56
CA LEU A 64 9.40 -0.95 -4.03
C LEU A 64 9.24 -1.99 -5.14
N LEU A 65 8.13 -2.72 -5.13
CA LEU A 65 7.87 -3.86 -6.01
C LEU A 65 7.04 -3.51 -7.26
N LEU A 66 6.15 -2.52 -7.14
CA LEU A 66 5.18 -2.11 -8.15
C LEU A 66 5.43 -0.64 -8.49
#